data_AF-A0A352L3S5-F1
#
_entry.id   AF-A0A352L3S5-F1
#
_cell.length_a   1.000
_cell.length_b   1.000
_cell.length_c   1.000
_cell.angle_alpha   90.00
_cell.angle_beta   90.00
_cell.angle_gamma   90.00
#
_symmetry.space_group_name_H-M   'P 1'
#
loop_
_entity.id
_entity.type
_entity.pdbx_description
1 polymer ?
#
loop_
_entity_poly.entity_id
_entity_poly.type
_entity_poly.pdbx_seq_one_letter_code
_entity_poly.pdbx_strand_id
1 'polypeptide(L)'
;MARCEQGYLCDVCGDEVESIRDSDLYLRFVIGELPSRQLLAAPERHLRCNPVNAQFIDDPGFPAVYAPGFFDRRELDPQYVRQRTTLITRGWKRLQELADNAQSVPLPEYPLPEFRATET
;
A
#
# COMPACT_ATOMS: atom_id res chain seq x y z
N MET A 1 0.05 -20.04 -25.62
CA MET A 1 1.14 -19.16 -25.15
C MET A 1 0.77 -18.73 -23.75
N ALA A 2 1.67 -18.95 -22.79
CA ALA A 2 1.37 -19.15 -21.39
C ALA A 2 0.98 -17.84 -20.67
N ARG A 3 -0.08 -17.88 -19.86
CA ARG A 3 -0.46 -16.86 -18.85
C ARG A 3 0.57 -16.68 -17.72
N CYS A 4 1.78 -17.22 -17.88
CA CYS A 4 2.77 -17.35 -16.81
C CYS A 4 3.72 -16.15 -16.69
N GLU A 5 3.53 -15.09 -17.50
CA GLU A 5 4.45 -13.95 -17.55
C GLU A 5 3.78 -12.60 -17.24
N GLN A 6 2.47 -12.55 -16.97
CA GLN A 6 1.82 -11.31 -16.55
C GLN A 6 2.12 -11.09 -15.07
N GLY A 7 2.74 -9.95 -14.74
CA GLY A 7 2.95 -9.53 -13.36
C GLY A 7 1.64 -9.42 -12.57
N TYR A 8 1.70 -8.92 -11.34
CA TYR A 8 0.47 -8.65 -10.60
C TYR A 8 -0.29 -7.51 -11.31
N LEU A 9 -1.38 -7.86 -11.99
CA LEU A 9 -2.21 -6.90 -12.72
C LEU A 9 -3.09 -6.12 -11.74
N CYS A 10 -3.15 -4.81 -11.92
CA CYS A 10 -4.10 -3.97 -11.21
C CYS A 10 -5.54 -4.36 -11.60
N ASP A 11 -6.37 -4.71 -10.61
CA ASP A 11 -7.78 -5.07 -10.84
C ASP A 11 -8.66 -3.88 -11.27
N VAL A 12 -8.14 -2.65 -11.23
CA VAL A 12 -8.84 -1.42 -11.63
C VAL A 12 -8.51 -1.00 -13.06
N CYS A 13 -7.22 -0.80 -13.39
CA CYS A 13 -6.84 -0.32 -14.72
C CYS A 13 -6.41 -1.44 -15.68
N GLY A 14 -6.09 -2.64 -15.17
CA GLY A 14 -5.64 -3.78 -15.96
C GLY A 14 -4.14 -3.77 -16.30
N ASP A 15 -3.40 -2.71 -15.97
CA ASP A 15 -1.96 -2.62 -16.18
C ASP A 15 -1.17 -3.33 -15.07
N GLU A 16 0.09 -3.68 -15.33
CA GLU A 16 0.98 -4.29 -14.34
C GLU A 16 1.36 -3.32 -13.22
N VAL A 17 1.40 -3.83 -11.99
CA VAL A 17 2.04 -3.14 -10.86
C VAL A 17 3.51 -3.57 -10.81
N GLU A 18 4.36 -2.83 -11.51
CA GLU A 18 5.76 -3.18 -11.75
C GLU A 18 6.65 -3.12 -10.49
N SER A 19 6.23 -2.38 -9.46
CA SER A 19 7.04 -2.15 -8.27
C SER A 19 6.21 -2.09 -6.99
N ILE A 20 6.75 -2.64 -5.91
CA ILE A 20 6.19 -2.51 -4.55
C ILE A 20 6.03 -1.03 -4.14
N ARG A 21 6.81 -0.11 -4.71
CA ARG A 21 6.68 1.35 -4.51
C ARG A 21 5.29 1.89 -4.84
N ASP A 22 4.58 1.20 -5.75
CA ASP A 22 3.28 1.62 -6.25
C ASP A 22 2.18 0.59 -5.93
N SER A 23 2.43 -0.37 -5.03
CA SER A 23 1.48 -1.43 -4.69
C SER A 23 0.61 -1.08 -3.47
N ASP A 24 -0.71 -1.03 -3.68
CA ASP A 24 -1.68 -0.93 -2.58
C ASP A 24 -1.81 -2.24 -1.79
N LEU A 25 -1.61 -3.40 -2.42
CA LEU A 25 -1.59 -4.69 -1.74
C LEU A 25 -0.50 -4.71 -0.66
N TYR A 26 0.72 -4.33 -1.03
CA TYR A 26 1.83 -4.26 -0.09
C TYR A 26 1.67 -3.10 0.89
N LEU A 27 1.09 -1.96 0.50
CA LEU A 27 0.74 -0.90 1.46
C LEU A 27 -0.14 -1.45 2.59
N ARG A 28 -1.24 -2.10 2.25
CA ARG A 28 -2.18 -2.70 3.22
C ARG A 28 -1.51 -3.76 4.08
N PHE A 29 -0.61 -4.56 3.51
CA PHE A 29 0.19 -5.50 4.28
C PHE A 29 1.10 -4.81 5.29
N VAL A 30 1.86 -3.78 4.86
CA VAL A 30 2.85 -3.17 5.75
C VAL A 30 2.22 -2.36 6.89
N ILE A 31 1.00 -1.88 6.72
CA ILE A 31 0.21 -1.19 7.76
C ILE A 31 -0.72 -2.11 8.55
N GLY A 32 -0.62 -3.43 8.35
CA GLY A 32 -1.36 -4.44 9.12
C GLY A 32 -2.84 -4.61 8.75
N GLU A 33 -3.30 -4.02 7.64
CA GLU A 33 -4.67 -4.19 7.12
C GLU A 33 -4.86 -5.50 6.33
N LEU A 34 -3.77 -6.10 5.86
CA LEU A 34 -3.76 -7.38 5.15
C LEU A 34 -2.79 -8.36 5.82
N PRO A 35 -3.22 -9.56 6.23
CA PRO A 35 -2.29 -10.56 6.77
C PRO A 35 -1.46 -11.21 5.66
N SER A 36 -0.21 -11.60 5.96
CA SER A 36 0.72 -12.19 4.99
C SER A 36 0.16 -13.41 4.23
N ARG A 37 -0.63 -14.25 4.92
CA ARG A 37 -1.30 -15.43 4.33
C ARG A 37 -2.25 -15.10 3.16
N GLN A 38 -2.69 -13.84 3.04
CA GLN A 38 -3.58 -13.40 1.96
C GLN A 38 -2.83 -12.76 0.78
N LEU A 39 -1.52 -12.50 0.88
CA LEU A 39 -0.76 -11.80 -0.17
C LEU A 39 -0.88 -12.45 -1.55
N LEU A 40 -0.85 -13.79 -1.61
CA LEU A 40 -0.93 -14.52 -2.89
C LEU A 40 -2.34 -14.59 -3.49
N ALA A 41 -3.38 -14.27 -2.72
CA ALA A 41 -4.77 -14.43 -3.13
C ALA A 41 -5.53 -13.09 -3.23
N ALA A 42 -5.06 -12.05 -2.55
CA ALA A 42 -5.66 -10.74 -2.59
C ALA A 42 -5.37 -10.03 -3.93
N PRO A 43 -6.32 -9.25 -4.45
CA PRO A 43 -6.11 -8.49 -5.68
C PRO A 43 -5.07 -7.40 -5.47
N GLU A 44 -4.29 -7.15 -6.52
CA GLU A 44 -3.31 -6.06 -6.59
C GLU A 44 -3.92 -4.81 -7.23
N ARG A 45 -3.45 -3.64 -6.80
CA ARG A 45 -3.82 -2.31 -7.32
C ARG A 45 -2.62 -1.39 -7.28
N HIS A 46 -2.50 -0.49 -8.27
CA HIS A 46 -1.66 0.69 -8.06
C HIS A 46 -2.21 1.53 -6.91
N LEU A 47 -1.33 2.21 -6.18
CA LEU A 47 -1.75 3.18 -5.15
C LEU A 47 -2.73 4.20 -5.73
N ARG A 48 -2.41 4.78 -6.89
CA ARG A 48 -3.29 5.74 -7.59
C ARG A 48 -4.66 5.16 -7.99
N CYS A 49 -4.74 3.85 -8.19
CA CYS A 49 -5.98 3.15 -8.52
C CYS A 49 -6.86 2.90 -7.30
N ASN A 50 -6.33 3.08 -6.08
CA ASN A 50 -7.09 3.10 -4.83
C ASN A 50 -7.05 4.49 -4.17
N PRO A 51 -7.77 5.50 -4.72
CA PRO A 51 -7.71 6.87 -4.22
C PRO A 51 -8.21 7.00 -2.77
N VAL A 52 -9.07 6.09 -2.30
CA VAL A 52 -9.59 6.07 -0.92
C VAL A 52 -8.45 5.96 0.09
N ASN A 53 -7.42 5.16 -0.19
CA ASN A 53 -6.22 5.07 0.65
C ASN A 53 -5.15 6.07 0.22
N ALA A 54 -4.85 6.17 -1.08
CA ALA A 54 -3.72 6.96 -1.55
C ALA A 54 -3.81 8.47 -1.25
N GLN A 55 -5.03 9.01 -1.10
CA GLN A 55 -5.21 10.42 -0.70
C GLN A 55 -4.61 10.75 0.69
N PHE A 56 -4.32 9.75 1.53
CA PHE A 56 -3.72 9.97 2.85
C PHE A 56 -2.18 9.95 2.81
N ILE A 57 -1.54 9.69 1.67
CA ILE A 57 -0.08 9.84 1.56
C ILE A 57 0.23 11.35 1.49
N ASP A 58 0.98 11.84 2.48
CA ASP A 58 1.44 13.23 2.59
C ASP A 58 2.96 13.27 2.60
N ASP A 59 3.55 13.14 1.41
CA ASP A 59 4.98 13.25 1.20
C ASP A 59 5.27 13.89 -0.17
N PRO A 60 6.24 14.81 -0.30
CA PRO A 60 6.59 15.44 -1.57
C PRO A 60 7.00 14.45 -2.68
N GLY A 61 7.46 13.25 -2.32
CA GLY A 61 7.81 12.20 -3.27
C GLY A 61 6.62 11.43 -3.84
N PHE A 62 5.40 11.70 -3.39
CA PHE A 62 4.17 11.05 -3.88
C PHE A 62 3.22 12.08 -4.50
N PRO A 63 2.79 11.91 -5.76
CA PRO A 63 1.79 12.78 -6.38
C PRO A 63 0.47 12.74 -5.60
N ALA A 64 -0.09 13.91 -5.26
CA ALA A 64 -1.33 13.99 -4.50
C ALA A 64 -2.50 13.33 -5.26
N VAL A 65 -3.26 12.48 -4.54
CA VAL A 65 -4.44 11.79 -5.04
C VAL A 65 -5.68 12.31 -4.32
N TYR A 66 -6.80 12.39 -5.04
CA TYR A 66 -8.08 12.85 -4.51
C TYR A 66 -9.16 11.78 -4.72
N ALA A 67 -9.96 11.50 -3.68
CA ALA A 67 -11.12 10.62 -3.76
C ALA A 67 -12.41 11.45 -3.57
N PRO A 68 -12.90 12.15 -4.61
CA PRO A 68 -14.07 13.01 -4.45
C PRO A 68 -15.31 12.21 -4.01
N GLY A 69 -16.17 12.85 -3.22
CA GLY A 69 -17.41 12.25 -2.69
C GLY A 69 -17.29 11.88 -1.22
N PHE A 70 -18.02 10.86 -0.77
CA PHE A 70 -18.11 10.47 0.65
C PHE A 70 -16.79 10.03 1.29
N PHE A 71 -15.79 9.70 0.48
CA PHE A 71 -14.47 9.30 0.95
C PHE A 71 -13.44 10.42 0.85
N ASP A 72 -13.82 11.63 0.44
CA ASP A 72 -12.87 12.74 0.32
C ASP A 72 -12.33 13.10 1.71
N ARG A 73 -11.00 12.99 1.89
CA ARG A 73 -10.36 13.24 3.19
C ARG A 73 -10.69 14.62 3.78
N ARG A 74 -11.07 15.60 2.96
CA ARG A 74 -11.44 16.96 3.40
C ARG A 74 -12.78 17.01 4.13
N GLU A 75 -13.64 16.02 3.87
CA GLU A 75 -14.99 15.89 4.43
C GLU A 75 -15.04 14.92 5.62
N LEU A 76 -13.92 14.29 5.97
CA LEU A 76 -13.83 13.32 7.06
C LEU A 76 -13.43 13.98 8.38
N ASP A 77 -13.65 13.26 9.48
CA ASP A 77 -13.23 13.69 10.81
C ASP A 77 -11.72 14.05 10.84
N PRO A 78 -11.34 15.27 11.29
CA PRO A 78 -9.94 15.69 11.24
C PRO A 78 -8.99 14.83 12.07
N GLN A 79 -9.46 14.20 13.15
CA GLN A 79 -8.61 13.30 13.94
C GLN A 79 -8.36 12.00 13.19
N TYR A 80 -9.40 11.42 12.58
CA TYR A 80 -9.27 10.27 11.68
C TYR A 80 -8.30 10.58 10.53
N VAL A 81 -8.45 11.74 9.88
CA VAL A 81 -7.56 12.16 8.78
C VAL A 81 -6.10 12.21 9.24
N ARG A 82 -5.81 12.85 10.38
CA ARG A 82 -4.44 12.90 10.92
C ARG A 82 -3.86 11.52 11.20
N GLN A 83 -4.66 10.63 11.79
CA GLN A 83 -4.24 9.26 12.11
C GLN A 83 -3.97 8.45 10.84
N ARG A 84 -4.89 8.48 9.86
CA ARG A 84 -4.73 7.81 8.57
C ARG A 84 -3.55 8.36 7.79
N THR A 85 -3.40 9.68 7.71
CA THR A 85 -2.28 10.31 7.02
C THR A 85 -0.95 9.86 7.60
N THR A 86 -0.83 9.85 8.93
CA THR A 86 0.40 9.42 9.60
C THR A 86 0.72 7.96 9.31
N LEU A 87 -0.27 7.07 9.43
CA LEU A 87 -0.09 5.63 9.21
C LEU A 87 0.24 5.32 7.75
N ILE A 88 -0.57 5.82 6.82
CA ILE A 88 -0.43 5.53 5.39
C ILE A 88 0.86 6.14 4.83
N THR A 89 1.25 7.35 5.25
CA THR A 89 2.53 7.96 4.82
C THR A 89 3.73 7.14 5.32
N ARG A 90 3.70 6.65 6.57
CA ARG A 90 4.74 5.75 7.09
C ARG A 90 4.77 4.43 6.32
N GLY A 91 3.60 3.86 6.02
CA GLY A 91 3.48 2.67 5.19
C GLY A 91 4.09 2.86 3.80
N TRP A 92 3.77 3.96 3.11
CA TRP A 92 4.34 4.27 1.81
C TRP A 92 5.86 4.43 1.86
N LYS A 93 6.40 5.17 2.83
CA LYS A 93 7.87 5.28 3.04
C LYS A 93 8.52 3.92 3.24
N ARG A 94 7.85 3.02 3.97
CA ARG A 94 8.31 1.64 4.13
C ARG A 94 8.37 0.89 2.81
N LEU A 95 7.42 1.10 1.89
CA LEU A 95 7.50 0.52 0.55
C LEU A 95 8.73 1.02 -0.23
N GLN A 96 9.06 2.31 -0.10
CA GLN A 96 10.27 2.87 -0.72
C GLN A 96 11.53 2.19 -0.18
N GLU A 97 11.65 2.07 1.14
CA GLU A 97 12.77 1.38 1.80
C GLU A 97 12.87 -0.09 1.36
N LEU A 98 11.73 -0.80 1.31
CA LEU A 98 11.69 -2.20 0.90
C LEU A 98 12.06 -2.36 -0.57
N ALA A 99 11.66 -1.44 -1.44
CA ALA A 99 12.02 -1.49 -2.84
C ALA A 99 13.52 -1.27 -3.08
N ASP A 100 14.19 -0.53 -2.21
CA ASP A 100 15.65 -0.36 -2.24
C ASP A 100 16.40 -1.57 -1.64
N ASN A 101 15.75 -2.31 -0.73
CA ASN A 101 16.38 -3.36 0.08
C ASN A 101 15.69 -4.74 -0.02
N ALA A 102 14.94 -5.00 -1.10
CA ALA A 102 14.04 -6.15 -1.19
C ALA A 102 14.75 -7.50 -1.02
N GLN A 103 16.05 -7.55 -1.37
CA GLN A 103 16.88 -8.75 -1.26
C GLN A 103 17.40 -9.02 0.16
N SER A 104 17.40 -8.03 1.05
CA SER A 104 17.99 -8.12 2.39
C SER A 104 16.96 -8.13 3.52
N VAL A 105 15.71 -7.74 3.26
CA VAL A 105 14.64 -7.76 4.26
C VAL A 105 13.74 -8.98 4.03
N PRO A 106 13.53 -9.84 5.03
CA PRO A 106 12.61 -10.97 4.91
C PRO A 106 11.14 -10.52 5.03
N LEU A 107 10.22 -11.26 4.40
CA LEU A 107 8.79 -10.91 4.34
C LEU A 107 8.13 -10.61 5.71
N PRO A 108 8.42 -11.33 6.82
CA PRO A 108 7.87 -11.01 8.14
C PRO A 108 8.28 -9.64 8.70
N GLU A 109 9.37 -9.05 8.18
CA GLU A 109 9.87 -7.73 8.60
C GLU A 109 9.39 -6.58 7.69
N TYR A 110 8.61 -6.89 6.65
CA TYR A 110 8.01 -5.88 5.78
C TYR A 110 7.10 -4.92 6.56
N PRO A 111 6.19 -5.39 7.43
CA PRO A 111 5.32 -4.51 8.18
C PRO A 111 6.05 -3.52 9.07
N LEU A 112 5.38 -2.38 9.32
CA LEU A 112 5.81 -1.42 10.33
C LEU A 112 5.97 -2.14 11.67
N PRO A 113 6.90 -1.70 12.55
CA PRO A 113 7.24 -2.41 13.78
C PRO A 113 6.02 -2.81 14.64
N GLU A 114 5.00 -1.95 14.71
CA GLU A 114 3.76 -2.20 15.46
C GLU A 114 2.82 -3.26 14.85
N PHE A 115 3.05 -3.70 13.61
CA PHE A 115 2.26 -4.72 12.91
C PHE A 115 3.03 -6.01 12.63
N ARG A 116 4.29 -6.10 13.08
CA ARG A 116 5.04 -7.35 13.01
C ARG A 116 4.40 -8.33 14.00
N ALA A 117 4.08 -9.52 13.53
CA ALA A 117 3.63 -10.57 14.42
C ALA A 117 4.76 -10.89 15.40
N THR A 118 4.51 -10.71 16.69
CA THR A 118 5.30 -11.40 17.72
C THR A 118 4.97 -12.87 17.58
N GLU A 119 5.87 -13.65 16.99
CA GLU A 119 5.82 -15.11 17.15
C GLU A 119 5.78 -15.40 18.65
N THR A 120 4.62 -15.83 19.15
CA THR A 120 4.42 -16.33 20.51
C THR A 120 3.96 -17.76 20.41
#